data_AF-A0AAD6ME83-F1
#
_entry.id   AF-A0AAD6ME83-F1
#
_cell.length_a   1.000
_cell.length_b   1.000
_cell.length_c   1.000
_cell.angle_alpha   90.00
_cell.angle_beta   90.00
_cell.angle_gamma   90.00
#
_symmetry.space_group_name_H-M   'P 1'
#
loop_
_entity.id
_entity.type
_entity.pdbx_description
1 polymer ?
#
loop_
_entity_poly.entity_id
_entity_poly.type
_entity_poly.pdbx_seq_one_letter_code
_entity_poly.pdbx_strand_id
1 'polypeptide(L)' 'MGFMEYAKSIQWEHESYPAYEDYIVLPLFSLFFTFVRFFLDRFVFQKLAQRLIFGKEHQMLDAQSR' A
#
# COMPACT_ATOMS: atom_id res chain seq x y z
N MET A 1 22.49 -13.59 -10.06
CA MET A 1 21.28 -14.34 -9.66
C MET A 1 20.27 -13.35 -9.15
N GLY A 2 19.17 -13.20 -9.90
CA GLY A 2 18.15 -12.19 -9.60
C GLY A 2 17.17 -12.67 -8.54
N PHE A 3 16.52 -11.74 -7.83
CA PHE A 3 15.46 -12.03 -6.86
C PHE A 3 14.38 -12.98 -7.41
N MET A 4 14.04 -12.84 -8.69
CA MET A 4 13.08 -13.69 -9.41
C MET A 4 13.54 -15.14 -9.54
N GLU A 5 14.84 -15.37 -9.65
CA GLU A 5 15.45 -16.69 -9.79
C GLU A 5 15.46 -17.43 -8.44
N TYR A 6 15.75 -16.70 -7.35
CA TYR A 6 15.60 -17.19 -5.98
C TYR A 6 14.15 -17.52 -5.65
N ALA A 7 13.21 -16.62 -5.96
CA ALA A 7 11.79 -16.86 -5.75
C ALA A 7 11.32 -18.11 -6.49
N LYS A 8 11.77 -18.35 -7.72
CA LYS A 8 11.42 -19.57 -8.48
C LYS A 8 12.03 -20.85 -7.90
N SER A 9 13.16 -20.76 -7.21
CA SER A 9 13.81 -21.90 -6.56
C SER A 9 13.10 -22.39 -5.29
N ILE A 10 12.24 -21.56 -4.71
CA ILE A 10 11.41 -21.93 -3.57
C ILE A 10 10.31 -22.86 -4.07
N GLN A 11 10.19 -24.03 -3.45
CA GLN A 11 9.19 -25.03 -3.79
C GLN A 11 7.83 -24.62 -3.19
N TRP A 12 7.19 -23.62 -3.81
CA TRP A 12 5.90 -23.04 -3.36
C TRP A 12 4.75 -24.05 -3.29
N GLU A 13 4.88 -25.18 -3.99
CA GLU A 13 3.90 -26.26 -3.97
C GLU A 13 3.98 -27.13 -2.70
N HIS A 14 4.98 -26.89 -1.84
CA HIS A 14 5.08 -27.57 -0.54
C HIS A 14 4.25 -26.83 0.52
N GLU A 15 3.00 -27.23 0.69
CA GLU A 15 2.14 -26.75 1.78
C GLU A 15 2.55 -27.41 3.10
N SER A 16 3.20 -26.65 3.96
CA SER A 16 3.36 -27.00 5.38
C SER A 16 2.25 -26.35 6.19
N TYR A 17 1.72 -27.06 7.19
CA TYR A 17 0.82 -26.45 8.16
C TYR A 17 1.56 -25.37 8.94
N PRO A 18 0.91 -24.23 9.24
CA PRO A 18 1.55 -23.14 9.97
C PRO A 18 2.02 -23.66 11.33
N ALA A 19 3.30 -23.46 11.62
CA ALA A 19 3.86 -23.72 12.93
C ALA A 19 3.40 -22.64 13.91
N TYR A 20 3.44 -22.94 15.21
CA TYR A 20 3.09 -21.95 16.24
C TYR A 20 3.95 -20.67 16.12
N GLU A 21 5.20 -20.82 15.70
CA GLU A 21 6.14 -19.71 15.49
C GLU A 21 5.69 -18.75 14.37
N ASP A 22 4.98 -19.24 13.36
CA ASP A 22 4.47 -18.40 12.26
C ASP A 22 3.45 -17.38 12.76
N TYR A 23 2.74 -17.67 13.87
CA TYR A 23 1.76 -16.75 14.44
C TYR A 23 2.41 -15.53 15.11
N ILE A 24 3.71 -15.56 15.41
CA ILE A 24 4.45 -14.43 16.00
C ILE A 24 4.49 -13.23 15.05
N VAL A 25 4.35 -13.46 13.73
CA VAL A 25 4.31 -12.38 12.75
C VAL A 25 2.96 -11.65 12.71
N LEU A 26 1.89 -12.25 13.26
CA LEU A 26 0.54 -11.65 13.19
C LEU A 26 0.41 -10.32 13.92
N PRO A 27 0.93 -10.15 15.17
CA PRO A 27 0.91 -8.85 15.83
C PRO A 27 1.71 -7.79 15.05
N LEU A 28 2.86 -8.16 14.50
CA LEU A 28 3.66 -7.28 13.65
C LEU A 28 2.88 -6.86 12.40
N PHE A 29 2.23 -7.82 11.74
CA PHE A 29 1.43 -7.55 10.55
C PHE A 29 0.22 -6.68 10.85
N SER A 30 -0.45 -6.90 11.98
CA SER A 30 -1.56 -6.07 12.46
C SER A 30 -1.12 -4.63 12.68
N LEU A 31 -0.03 -4.41 13.43
CA LEU A 31 0.51 -3.07 13.68
C LEU A 31 0.99 -2.40 12.40
N PHE A 32 1.71 -3.13 11.54
CA PHE A 32 2.18 -2.63 10.26
C PHE A 32 1.01 -2.21 9.37
N PHE A 33 -0.02 -3.05 9.27
CA PHE A 33 -1.21 -2.77 8.49
C PHE A 33 -1.93 -1.53 9.01
N THR A 34 -2.13 -1.42 10.33
CA THR A 34 -2.74 -0.23 10.94
C THR A 34 -1.91 1.02 10.65
N PHE A 35 -0.58 0.94 10.73
CA PHE A 35 0.30 2.08 10.48
C PHE A 35 0.26 2.53 9.02
N VAL A 36 0.38 1.59 8.08
CA VAL A 36 0.29 1.87 6.64
C VAL A 36 -1.08 2.46 6.31
N ARG A 37 -2.16 1.89 6.84
CA ARG A 37 -3.51 2.40 6.61
C ARG A 37 -3.67 3.82 7.14
N PHE A 38 -3.23 4.08 8.36
CA PHE A 38 -3.26 5.43 8.93
C PHE A 38 -2.46 6.44 8.09
N PHE A 39 -1.27 6.04 7.61
CA PHE A 39 -0.44 6.90 6.78
C PHE A 39 -1.07 7.18 5.41
N LEU A 40 -1.62 6.15 4.76
CA LEU A 40 -2.34 6.30 3.50
C LEU A 40 -3.56 7.20 3.68
N ASP A 41 -4.35 6.98 4.72
CA ASP A 41 -5.55 7.77 4.98
C ASP A 41 -5.22 9.24 5.26
N ARG A 42 -4.22 9.50 6.10
CA ARG A 42 -3.89 10.86 6.52
C ARG A 42 -3.09 11.66 5.49
N PHE A 43 -2.14 11.02 4.81
CA PHE A 43 -1.23 11.74 3.92
C PHE A 43 -1.58 11.52 2.46
N VAL A 44 -1.77 10.28 2.04
CA VAL A 44 -1.97 9.95 0.63
C VAL A 44 -3.37 10.35 0.19
N PHE A 45 -4.45 9.91 0.86
CA PHE A 45 -5.80 10.28 0.44
C PHE A 45 -6.09 11.76 0.64
N GLN A 46 -5.58 12.41 1.69
CA GLN A 46 -5.75 13.86 1.85
C GLN A 46 -5.07 14.64 0.70
N LYS A 47 -3.83 14.29 0.35
CA LYS A 47 -3.10 14.95 -0.75
C LYS A 47 -3.65 14.59 -2.12
N LEU A 48 -4.06 13.34 -2.32
CA LEU A 48 -4.72 12.90 -3.55
C LEU A 48 -6.05 13.60 -3.72
N ALA A 49 -6.90 13.68 -2.70
CA ALA A 49 -8.16 14.41 -2.75
C ALA A 49 -7.91 15.89 -3.04
N GLN A 50 -6.94 16.52 -2.37
CA GLN A 50 -6.56 17.90 -2.69
C GLN A 50 -6.12 18.03 -4.16
N ARG A 51 -5.24 17.16 -4.64
CA ARG A 51 -4.75 17.23 -6.02
C ARG A 51 -5.84 16.93 -7.05
N LEU A 52 -6.75 16.02 -6.77
CA LEU A 52 -7.82 15.59 -7.68
C LEU A 52 -8.97 16.61 -7.72
N ILE A 53 -9.34 17.17 -6.57
CA ILE A 53 -10.43 18.15 -6.42
C ILE A 53 -9.93 19.55 -6.82
N PHE A 54 -8.83 20.04 -6.23
CA PHE A 54 -8.29 21.37 -6.59
C PHE A 54 -7.62 21.41 -7.97
N GLY A 55 -7.13 20.27 -8.49
CA GLY A 55 -6.68 20.18 -9.88
C GLY A 55 -7.79 20.44 -10.91
N LYS A 56 -9.05 20.30 -10.50
CA LYS A 56 -10.23 20.64 -11.31
C LYS A 56 -10.69 22.08 -11.09
N GLU A 57 -10.63 22.58 -9.85
CA GLU A 57 -10.98 23.98 -9.56
C GLU A 57 -10.02 24.98 -10.22
N HIS A 58 -8.72 24.68 -10.32
CA HIS A 58 -7.80 25.55 -11.06
C HIS A 58 -8.10 25.58 -12.57
N GLN A 59 -8.50 24.44 -13.15
CA GLN A 59 -8.92 24.39 -14.56
C GLN A 59 -10.25 25.12 -14.81
N MET A 60 -11.17 25.15 -13.83
CA MET A 60 -12.42 25.91 -13.95
C MET A 60 -12.24 27.42 -13.79
N LEU A 61 -11.33 27.86 -12.90
CA LEU A 61 -11.00 29.28 -12.74
C LEU A 61 -10.26 29.85 -13.96
N ASP A 62 -9.34 29.10 -14.57
CA ASP A 62 -8.66 29.52 -15.80
C ASP A 62 -9.59 29.51 -17.03
N ALA A 63 -10.59 28.61 -17.07
CA ALA A 63 -11.57 28.55 -18.16
C ALA A 63 -12.64 29.66 -18.09
N GLN A 64 -12.88 30.24 -16.90
CA GLN A 64 -13.84 31.34 -16.71
C GLN A 64 -13.20 32.73 -16.89
N SER A 65 -11.87 32.80 -16.96
CA SER A 65 -11.08 34.03 -17.17
C SER A 65 -10.76 34.31 -18.66
N ARG A 66 -11.36 33.61 -19.62
CA ARG A 66 -11.10 33.80 -21.06
C ARG A 66 -12.33 34.20 -21.85
#